data_AF-A9V8Y1-F1
#
_entry.id   AF-A9V8Y1-F1
#
_cell.length_a   1.000
_cell.length_b   1.000
_cell.length_c   1.000
_cell.angle_alpha   90.00
_cell.angle_beta   90.00
_cell.angle_gamma   90.00
#
_symmetry.space_group_name_H-M   'P 1'
#
loop_
_entity.id
_entity.type
_entity.pdbx_description
1 polymer ?
#
loop_
_entity_poly.entity_id
_entity_poly.type
_entity_poly.pdbx_seq_one_letter_code
_entity_poly.pdbx_strand_id
1 'polypeptide(L)'
;MADHLSDIAGHEVTGVFMRTWDELDETGVCTAEGDWRHVQDIAQRLGIPCKRVDFVQEYWHSVFQVMLDELAAGATPNPDILCNRHIKFDAFYHFARDQLGADRVAMGHYARVDEREPDMPRLLRGCDDNKDQSYFLAGLPVHVLRHAAFPLGHLTKDRVKALAAAAGFSDVAGQRESMGLCFVGKRRFGALVQQYLPPRPGVFVHLESGRQLGPVTDLNVITFGQSARLDGQPVRCYVAGKDMTAGAAYVVEGLHHPCLHARAFALSNVHWTHPPPQDVEANLHVRIRHRGQLHPCAVGPLPGPFDSIKGTPAQAEEQFFTDLSLWQVSVVRYVCNRLFQWRRQRRRSLAALAAAITGLWSIFATVMLLLTAFSYFMTWLEQSRDETAQRARHPRDTEDEESLIANEDVSARETVSDQPAAPTYEWDRFMGQVAQSAGETVATAAVASLSQQMSNSAASPAGKGPQPAPGGSASSPATASAAAANKPGLSLGLC
;
A
#
# COMPACT_ATOMS: atom_id res chain seq x y z
N MET A 1 -21.15 12.69 12.13
CA MET A 1 -20.67 11.32 11.79
C MET A 1 -21.46 10.25 12.51
N ALA A 2 -21.75 10.40 13.81
CA ALA A 2 -22.65 9.49 14.55
C ALA A 2 -23.94 9.16 13.77
N ASP A 3 -24.61 10.17 13.23
CA ASP A 3 -25.90 10.05 12.51
C ASP A 3 -25.78 9.47 11.09
N HIS A 4 -24.58 9.16 10.62
CA HIS A 4 -24.31 8.74 9.22
C HIS A 4 -23.57 7.40 9.12
N LEU A 5 -23.25 6.78 10.25
CA LEU A 5 -22.66 5.45 10.31
C LEU A 5 -23.72 4.52 10.86
N SER A 6 -24.03 3.44 10.12
CA SER A 6 -25.05 2.45 10.47
C SER A 6 -24.89 1.89 11.88
N ASP A 7 -23.65 1.85 12.36
CA ASP A 7 -23.24 1.22 13.61
C ASP A 7 -23.33 2.18 14.82
N ILE A 8 -23.76 3.42 14.60
CA ILE A 8 -23.98 4.45 15.64
C ILE A 8 -25.36 5.14 15.49
N ALA A 9 -25.93 5.17 14.27
CA ALA A 9 -27.22 5.80 14.02
C ALA A 9 -28.34 5.18 14.89
N GLY A 10 -28.99 6.01 15.72
CA GLY A 10 -30.03 5.58 16.66
C GLY A 10 -29.54 5.19 18.07
N HIS A 11 -28.24 5.29 18.35
CA HIS A 11 -27.69 5.10 19.70
C HIS A 11 -27.62 6.44 20.48
N GLU A 12 -27.70 6.36 21.81
CA GLU A 12 -27.26 7.45 22.68
C GLU A 12 -25.72 7.50 22.68
N VAL A 13 -25.14 8.66 22.37
CA VAL A 13 -23.68 8.81 22.18
C VAL A 13 -23.13 9.83 23.16
N THR A 14 -22.19 9.39 24.00
CA THR A 14 -21.31 10.28 24.77
C THR A 14 -19.90 10.21 24.20
N GLY A 15 -19.33 11.35 23.82
CA GLY A 15 -17.93 11.47 23.45
C GLY A 15 -17.01 11.42 24.68
N VAL A 16 -15.88 10.75 24.58
CA VAL A 16 -14.86 10.75 25.65
C VAL A 16 -13.49 11.10 25.09
N PHE A 17 -12.84 12.08 25.70
CA PHE A 17 -11.45 12.44 25.46
C PHE A 17 -10.56 11.84 26.55
N MET A 18 -9.56 11.06 26.14
CA MET A 18 -8.59 10.43 27.04
C MET A 18 -7.31 11.27 27.06
N ARG A 19 -6.95 11.81 28.23
CA ARG A 19 -5.61 12.33 28.50
C ARG A 19 -4.75 11.18 28.99
N THR A 20 -3.65 10.90 28.31
CA THR A 20 -2.77 9.73 28.55
C THR A 20 -1.30 10.09 28.59
N TRP A 21 -0.98 11.38 28.41
CA TRP A 21 0.36 11.93 28.52
C TRP A 21 0.30 13.31 29.18
N ASP A 22 1.31 13.67 29.97
CA ASP A 22 1.44 15.00 30.55
C ASP A 22 2.59 15.79 29.89
N GLU A 23 2.25 16.61 28.89
CA GLU A 23 3.22 17.45 28.18
C GLU A 23 3.69 18.67 28.99
N LEU A 24 2.98 19.02 30.08
CA LEU A 24 3.38 20.11 30.97
C LEU A 24 4.64 19.74 31.74
N ASP A 25 4.68 18.52 32.28
CA ASP A 25 5.82 18.00 33.06
C ASP A 25 7.08 17.82 32.19
N GLU A 26 6.92 17.47 30.90
CA GLU A 26 8.05 17.36 29.96
C GLU A 26 8.54 18.71 29.41
N THR A 27 7.61 19.59 29.00
CA THR A 27 7.92 20.71 28.09
C THR A 27 7.24 22.03 28.42
N GLY A 28 6.39 22.09 29.44
CA GLY A 28 5.66 23.30 29.82
C GLY A 28 4.62 23.79 28.78
N VAL A 29 4.41 23.06 27.69
CA VAL A 29 3.46 23.39 26.62
C VAL A 29 2.48 22.25 26.44
N CYS A 30 1.22 22.46 26.84
CA CYS A 30 0.16 21.47 26.67
C CYS A 30 -0.55 21.63 25.33
N THR A 31 -0.30 20.71 24.39
CA THR A 31 -1.08 20.59 23.15
C THR A 31 -2.40 19.86 23.39
N ALA A 32 -2.45 18.96 24.39
CA ALA A 32 -3.65 18.21 24.75
C ALA A 32 -4.85 19.09 25.19
N GLU A 33 -4.62 20.29 25.74
CA GLU A 33 -5.70 21.27 26.00
C GLU A 33 -6.28 21.88 24.71
N GLY A 34 -5.47 22.00 23.65
CA GLY A 34 -5.94 22.39 22.32
C GLY A 34 -6.83 21.30 21.69
N ASP A 35 -6.36 20.05 21.73
CA ASP A 35 -7.13 18.88 21.26
C ASP A 35 -8.44 18.71 22.07
N TRP A 36 -8.40 18.91 23.39
CA TRP A 36 -9.61 18.87 24.23
C TRP A 36 -10.65 19.91 23.82
N ARG A 37 -10.25 21.18 23.66
CA ARG A 37 -11.15 22.25 23.17
C ARG A 37 -11.73 21.93 21.80
N HIS A 38 -10.94 21.32 20.91
CA HIS A 38 -11.41 20.91 19.59
C HIS A 38 -12.44 19.78 19.65
N VAL A 39 -12.26 18.81 20.56
CA VAL A 39 -13.27 17.77 20.84
C VAL A 39 -14.54 18.36 21.44
N GLN A 40 -14.44 19.37 22.31
CA GLN A 40 -15.61 20.08 22.84
C GLN A 40 -16.41 20.81 21.74
N ASP A 41 -15.74 21.51 20.81
CA ASP A 41 -16.40 22.13 19.64
C ASP A 41 -17.14 21.11 18.78
N ILE A 42 -16.46 19.99 18.44
CA ILE A 42 -17.07 18.91 17.65
C ILE A 42 -18.28 18.31 18.38
N ALA A 43 -18.17 18.06 19.69
CA ALA A 43 -19.26 17.50 20.49
C ALA A 43 -20.46 18.46 20.56
N GLN A 44 -20.20 19.77 20.76
CA GLN A 44 -21.23 20.81 20.75
C GLN A 44 -21.93 20.90 19.39
N ARG A 45 -21.17 20.88 18.28
CA ARG A 45 -21.72 20.89 16.90
C ARG A 45 -22.52 19.64 16.55
N LEU A 46 -22.22 18.50 17.19
CA LEU A 46 -22.98 17.26 17.07
C LEU A 46 -24.14 17.14 18.06
N GLY A 47 -24.26 18.05 19.04
CA GLY A 47 -25.28 17.97 20.09
C GLY A 47 -25.10 16.81 21.08
N ILE A 48 -23.89 16.26 21.22
CA ILE A 48 -23.60 15.11 22.10
C ILE A 48 -22.89 15.54 23.39
N PRO A 49 -23.15 14.89 24.55
CA PRO A 49 -22.33 15.04 25.73
C PRO A 49 -20.86 14.69 25.44
N CYS A 50 -19.93 15.41 26.07
CA CYS A 50 -18.52 15.03 26.08
C CYS A 50 -17.95 15.01 27.50
N LYS A 51 -17.10 14.03 27.79
CA LYS A 51 -16.36 13.90 29.05
C LYS A 51 -14.86 13.81 28.80
N ARG A 52 -14.07 14.26 29.77
CA ARG A 52 -12.62 14.03 29.83
C ARG A 52 -12.31 13.01 30.91
N VAL A 53 -11.42 12.08 30.61
CA VAL A 53 -10.86 11.12 31.57
C VAL A 53 -9.33 11.17 31.49
N ASP A 54 -8.67 10.98 32.63
CA ASP A 54 -7.22 10.90 32.71
C ASP A 54 -6.82 9.44 32.92
N PHE A 55 -5.84 9.00 32.12
CA PHE A 55 -5.22 7.68 32.10
C PHE A 55 -3.70 7.80 31.96
N VAL A 56 -3.10 8.92 32.41
CA VAL A 56 -1.64 9.15 32.34
C VAL A 56 -0.89 8.07 33.12
N GLN A 57 -1.37 7.70 34.30
CA GLN A 57 -0.74 6.69 35.14
C GLN A 57 -0.80 5.30 34.51
N GLU A 58 -1.95 4.89 33.99
CA GLU A 58 -2.17 3.60 33.32
C GLU A 58 -1.32 3.50 32.04
N TYR A 59 -1.25 4.58 31.26
CA TYR A 59 -0.40 4.63 30.06
C TYR A 59 1.08 4.54 30.42
N TRP A 60 1.52 5.29 31.45
CA TRP A 60 2.90 5.27 31.90
C TRP A 60 3.34 3.85 32.28
N HIS A 61 2.62 3.16 33.16
CA HIS A 61 3.00 1.83 33.63
C HIS A 61 2.77 0.72 32.59
N SER A 62 1.65 0.75 31.86
CA SER A 62 1.22 -0.39 31.02
C SER A 62 1.67 -0.29 29.56
N VAL A 63 2.21 0.86 29.14
CA VAL A 63 2.65 1.12 27.76
C VAL A 63 4.05 1.69 27.73
N PHE A 64 4.28 2.81 28.40
CA PHE A 64 5.52 3.57 28.24
C PHE A 64 6.71 2.90 28.95
N GLN A 65 6.54 2.51 30.21
CA GLN A 65 7.58 1.81 30.98
C GLN A 65 7.98 0.48 30.30
N VAL A 66 7.00 -0.32 29.89
CA VAL A 66 7.23 -1.57 29.14
C VAL A 66 8.01 -1.32 27.84
N MET A 67 7.68 -0.25 27.12
CA MET A 67 8.42 0.16 25.91
C MET A 67 9.88 0.54 26.24
N LEU A 68 10.15 1.25 27.34
CA LEU A 68 11.52 1.58 27.76
C LEU A 68 12.30 0.33 28.17
N ASP A 69 11.69 -0.57 28.95
CA ASP A 69 12.33 -1.82 29.37
C ASP A 69 12.69 -2.71 28.17
N GLU A 70 11.79 -2.83 27.18
CA GLU A 70 12.05 -3.50 25.91
C GLU A 70 13.20 -2.84 25.12
N LEU A 71 13.22 -1.50 24.99
CA LEU A 71 14.31 -0.78 24.31
C LEU A 71 15.66 -0.97 25.00
N ALA A 72 15.70 -0.95 26.34
CA ALA A 72 16.90 -1.15 27.14
C ALA A 72 17.46 -2.58 27.02
N ALA A 73 16.57 -3.57 26.86
CA ALA A 73 16.91 -4.95 26.52
C ALA A 73 17.36 -5.14 25.05
N GLY A 74 17.28 -4.09 24.22
CA GLY A 74 17.70 -4.11 22.81
C GLY A 74 16.59 -4.44 21.81
N ALA A 75 15.32 -4.48 22.24
CA ALA A 75 14.18 -4.75 21.38
C ALA A 75 13.81 -3.61 20.43
N THR A 76 12.68 -3.76 19.73
CA THR A 76 11.96 -2.65 19.11
C THR A 76 10.47 -2.83 19.41
N PRO A 77 9.97 -2.28 20.53
CA PRO A 77 8.58 -2.42 20.96
C PRO A 77 7.57 -1.84 19.96
N ASN A 78 6.33 -2.31 20.05
CA ASN A 78 5.18 -1.65 19.41
C ASN A 78 4.19 -1.16 20.48
N PRO A 79 4.42 0.03 21.08
CA PRO A 79 3.58 0.57 22.15
C PRO A 79 2.14 0.85 21.72
N ASP A 80 1.84 1.02 20.42
CA ASP A 80 0.47 1.24 19.97
C ASP A 80 -0.43 0.02 20.21
N ILE A 81 0.10 -1.21 20.13
CA ILE A 81 -0.66 -2.43 20.47
C ILE A 81 -0.94 -2.50 21.98
N LEU A 82 0.04 -2.18 22.82
CA LEU A 82 -0.14 -2.11 24.28
C LEU A 82 -1.16 -1.02 24.66
N CYS A 83 -1.08 0.15 24.02
CA CYS A 83 -2.04 1.24 24.18
C CYS A 83 -3.47 0.82 23.78
N ASN A 84 -3.64 0.07 22.68
CA ASN A 84 -4.95 -0.48 22.35
C ASN A 84 -5.40 -1.49 23.42
N ARG A 85 -4.54 -2.43 23.83
CA ARG A 85 -4.87 -3.52 24.75
C ARG A 85 -5.19 -3.05 26.18
N HIS A 86 -4.39 -2.14 26.74
CA HIS A 86 -4.43 -1.76 28.17
C HIS A 86 -5.12 -0.42 28.45
N ILE A 87 -5.20 0.48 27.45
CA ILE A 87 -5.81 1.80 27.64
C ILE A 87 -7.15 1.87 26.94
N LYS A 88 -7.18 1.73 25.61
CA LYS A 88 -8.39 1.94 24.80
C LYS A 88 -9.46 0.86 24.98
N PHE A 89 -9.05 -0.38 25.25
CA PHE A 89 -9.92 -1.54 25.35
C PHE A 89 -9.78 -2.28 26.69
N ASP A 90 -9.33 -1.57 27.73
CA ASP A 90 -9.26 -2.08 29.09
C ASP A 90 -9.62 -0.93 30.05
N ALA A 91 -8.70 -0.03 30.41
CA ALA A 91 -9.00 1.13 31.27
C ALA A 91 -10.20 1.98 30.79
N PHE A 92 -10.24 2.35 29.51
CA PHE A 92 -11.36 3.08 28.92
C PHE A 92 -12.64 2.25 28.78
N TYR A 93 -12.52 0.95 28.50
CA TYR A 93 -13.68 0.05 28.43
C TYR A 93 -14.36 -0.05 29.79
N HIS A 94 -13.58 -0.23 30.86
CA HIS A 94 -14.06 -0.23 32.23
C HIS A 94 -14.66 1.13 32.64
N PHE A 95 -14.00 2.24 32.34
CA PHE A 95 -14.57 3.57 32.56
C PHE A 95 -15.92 3.77 31.86
N ALA A 96 -16.02 3.43 30.57
CA ALA A 96 -17.24 3.58 29.79
C ALA A 96 -18.38 2.70 30.33
N ARG A 97 -18.11 1.43 30.63
CA ARG A 97 -19.11 0.50 31.17
C ARG A 97 -19.53 0.87 32.59
N ASP A 98 -18.55 1.04 33.49
CA ASP A 98 -18.79 1.09 34.94
C ASP A 98 -19.15 2.50 35.44
N GLN A 99 -18.70 3.57 34.76
CA GLN A 99 -18.99 4.96 35.16
C GLN A 99 -19.97 5.69 34.22
N LEU A 100 -20.12 5.25 32.97
CA LEU A 100 -21.08 5.84 32.02
C LEU A 100 -22.29 4.94 31.73
N GLY A 101 -22.27 3.68 32.16
CA GLY A 101 -23.32 2.70 31.85
C GLY A 101 -23.38 2.30 30.38
N ALA A 102 -22.29 2.47 29.62
CA ALA A 102 -22.29 2.26 28.18
C ALA A 102 -22.27 0.76 27.81
N ASP A 103 -23.21 0.32 26.96
CA ASP A 103 -23.26 -1.05 26.42
C ASP A 103 -22.10 -1.39 25.49
N ARG A 104 -21.57 -0.38 24.79
CA ARG A 104 -20.55 -0.50 23.74
C ARG A 104 -19.59 0.68 23.74
N VAL A 105 -18.38 0.44 23.22
CA VAL A 105 -17.31 1.42 23.06
C VAL A 105 -16.96 1.56 21.58
N ALA A 106 -17.21 2.74 21.01
CA ALA A 106 -16.89 3.04 19.62
C ALA A 106 -15.51 3.69 19.49
N MET A 107 -14.69 3.21 18.56
CA MET A 107 -13.38 3.79 18.24
C MET A 107 -13.23 4.07 16.74
N GLY A 108 -12.49 5.14 16.42
CA GLY A 108 -12.18 5.56 15.04
C GLY A 108 -11.16 4.68 14.30
N HIS A 109 -11.08 3.38 14.61
CA HIS A 109 -10.17 2.46 13.94
C HIS A 109 -10.74 1.92 12.62
N TYR A 110 -9.88 1.79 11.61
CA TYR A 110 -10.18 1.12 10.34
C TYR A 110 -10.02 -0.41 10.49
N ALA A 111 -10.88 -1.00 11.31
CA ALA A 111 -11.05 -2.44 11.48
C ALA A 111 -12.56 -2.75 11.54
N ARG A 112 -12.97 -4.02 11.58
CA ARG A 112 -14.38 -4.40 11.69
C ARG A 112 -14.54 -5.50 12.73
N VAL A 113 -15.71 -5.56 13.38
CA VAL A 113 -16.12 -6.73 14.15
C VAL A 113 -17.16 -7.49 13.32
N ASP A 114 -17.06 -8.81 13.32
CA ASP A 114 -18.06 -9.72 12.75
C ASP A 114 -18.74 -10.47 13.89
N GLU A 115 -19.97 -10.05 14.18
CA GLU A 115 -20.79 -10.48 15.32
C GLU A 115 -21.80 -11.59 14.97
N ARG A 116 -21.64 -12.24 13.79
CA ARG A 116 -22.54 -13.34 13.37
C ARG A 116 -22.57 -14.53 14.34
N GLU A 117 -21.52 -14.67 15.13
CA GLU A 117 -21.46 -15.54 16.32
C GLU A 117 -21.29 -14.60 17.54
N PRO A 118 -22.37 -14.19 18.23
CA PRO A 118 -22.30 -13.20 19.31
C PRO A 118 -21.36 -13.59 20.46
N ASP A 119 -21.23 -14.90 20.71
CA ASP A 119 -20.30 -15.43 21.70
C ASP A 119 -18.84 -15.52 21.25
N MET A 120 -18.56 -15.32 19.96
CA MET A 120 -17.21 -15.45 19.41
C MET A 120 -16.97 -14.44 18.28
N PRO A 121 -17.06 -13.12 18.58
CA PRO A 121 -16.90 -12.07 17.59
C PRO A 121 -15.52 -12.12 16.95
N ARG A 122 -15.47 -11.87 15.65
CA ARG A 122 -14.23 -11.98 14.86
C ARG A 122 -13.71 -10.59 14.50
N LEU A 123 -12.47 -10.29 14.88
CA LEU A 123 -11.78 -9.11 14.39
C LEU A 123 -11.46 -9.29 12.89
N LEU A 124 -12.00 -8.39 12.07
CA LEU A 124 -11.78 -8.35 10.63
C LEU A 124 -10.97 -7.11 10.22
N ARG A 125 -10.25 -7.24 9.11
CA ARG A 125 -9.54 -6.13 8.45
C ARG A 125 -10.51 -5.03 8.01
N GLY A 126 -10.08 -3.78 8.06
CA GLY A 126 -10.82 -2.66 7.44
C GLY A 126 -11.00 -2.87 5.93
N CYS A 127 -12.00 -2.24 5.31
CA CYS A 127 -12.19 -2.33 3.86
C CYS A 127 -11.14 -1.51 3.07
N ASP A 128 -10.55 -0.50 3.71
CA ASP A 128 -9.44 0.30 3.21
C ASP A 128 -8.11 -0.40 3.52
N ASP A 129 -7.57 -1.14 2.54
CA ASP A 129 -6.29 -1.87 2.66
C ASP A 129 -5.12 -0.96 3.12
N ASN A 130 -5.16 0.35 2.83
CA ASN A 130 -4.07 1.30 3.17
C ASN A 130 -4.20 1.88 4.59
N LYS A 131 -5.41 1.86 5.16
CA LYS A 131 -5.70 2.34 6.51
C LYS A 131 -5.98 1.23 7.52
N ASP A 132 -6.17 -0.01 7.06
CA ASP A 132 -6.39 -1.22 7.85
C ASP A 132 -5.55 -1.27 9.16
N GLN A 133 -6.26 -1.11 10.28
CA GLN A 133 -5.68 -1.01 11.62
C GLN A 133 -5.82 -2.29 12.44
N SER A 134 -6.37 -3.38 11.87
CA SER A 134 -6.55 -4.66 12.58
C SER A 134 -5.23 -5.22 13.16
N TYR A 135 -4.09 -4.89 12.55
CA TYR A 135 -2.75 -5.21 13.07
C TYR A 135 -2.53 -4.69 14.50
N PHE A 136 -2.96 -3.45 14.80
CA PHE A 136 -2.80 -2.84 16.13
C PHE A 136 -3.81 -3.36 17.16
N LEU A 137 -4.84 -4.08 16.70
CA LEU A 137 -5.94 -4.61 17.50
C LEU A 137 -5.84 -6.14 17.67
N ALA A 138 -4.77 -6.76 17.15
CA ALA A 138 -4.59 -8.22 17.18
C ALA A 138 -4.51 -8.79 18.61
N GLY A 139 -4.09 -7.98 19.58
CA GLY A 139 -3.99 -8.35 21.00
C GLY A 139 -5.27 -8.12 21.83
N LEU A 140 -6.42 -7.79 21.23
CA LEU A 140 -7.64 -7.49 22.00
C LEU A 140 -8.33 -8.74 22.57
N PRO A 141 -8.74 -8.75 23.86
CA PRO A 141 -9.51 -9.86 24.42
C PRO A 141 -10.88 -10.02 23.75
N VAL A 142 -11.30 -11.28 23.54
CA VAL A 142 -12.58 -11.62 22.89
C VAL A 142 -13.78 -11.02 23.64
N HIS A 143 -13.73 -10.98 24.98
CA HIS A 143 -14.81 -10.40 25.77
C HIS A 143 -14.98 -8.89 25.53
N VAL A 144 -13.89 -8.14 25.25
CA VAL A 144 -13.99 -6.71 24.92
C VAL A 144 -14.44 -6.52 23.47
N LEU A 145 -14.01 -7.39 22.54
CA LEU A 145 -14.44 -7.35 21.14
C LEU A 145 -15.98 -7.46 20.98
N ARG A 146 -16.69 -8.11 21.91
CA ARG A 146 -18.16 -8.15 21.95
C ARG A 146 -18.82 -6.78 22.16
N HIS A 147 -18.11 -5.85 22.79
CA HIS A 147 -18.57 -4.50 23.12
C HIS A 147 -17.89 -3.42 22.26
N ALA A 148 -16.95 -3.78 21.39
CA ALA A 148 -16.21 -2.84 20.56
C ALA A 148 -16.95 -2.54 19.24
N ALA A 149 -17.16 -1.26 18.94
CA ALA A 149 -17.63 -0.82 17.63
C ALA A 149 -16.50 -0.14 16.84
N PHE A 150 -16.41 -0.43 15.54
CA PHE A 150 -15.44 0.18 14.63
C PHE A 150 -16.13 0.84 13.41
N PRO A 151 -16.77 2.00 13.60
CA PRO A 151 -17.70 2.59 12.62
C PRO A 151 -17.03 3.01 11.30
N LEU A 152 -15.69 3.10 11.26
CA LEU A 152 -14.93 3.43 10.04
C LEU A 152 -14.54 2.19 9.23
N GLY A 153 -14.74 0.98 9.78
CA GLY A 153 -14.28 -0.27 9.20
C GLY A 153 -14.79 -0.60 7.80
N HIS A 154 -15.97 -0.07 7.47
CA HIS A 154 -16.65 -0.24 6.20
C HIS A 154 -16.40 0.90 5.21
N LEU A 155 -15.59 1.91 5.57
CA LEU A 155 -15.32 3.10 4.76
C LEU A 155 -13.85 3.26 4.38
N THR A 156 -13.61 3.89 3.23
CA THR A 156 -12.28 4.43 2.87
C THR A 156 -12.04 5.78 3.55
N LYS A 157 -10.77 6.16 3.74
CA LYS A 157 -10.45 7.48 4.33
C LYS A 157 -11.09 8.63 3.56
N ASP A 158 -11.09 8.55 2.22
CA ASP A 158 -11.67 9.58 1.36
C ASP A 158 -13.18 9.66 1.54
N ARG A 159 -13.87 8.53 1.71
CA ARG A 159 -15.30 8.52 2.03
C ARG A 159 -15.58 9.09 3.41
N VAL A 160 -14.74 8.82 4.41
CA VAL A 160 -14.84 9.45 5.75
C VAL A 160 -14.67 10.96 5.66
N LYS A 161 -13.67 11.46 4.91
CA LYS A 161 -13.49 12.91 4.68
C LYS A 161 -14.69 13.54 3.97
N ALA A 162 -15.22 12.89 2.93
CA ALA A 162 -16.40 13.37 2.21
C ALA A 162 -17.67 13.41 3.09
N LEU A 163 -17.87 12.40 3.95
CA LEU A 163 -18.98 12.40 4.92
C LEU A 163 -18.82 13.48 5.99
N ALA A 164 -17.61 13.71 6.50
CA ALA A 164 -17.34 14.79 7.44
C ALA A 164 -17.62 16.16 6.82
N ALA A 165 -17.11 16.43 5.61
CA ALA A 165 -17.36 17.67 4.89
C ALA A 165 -18.86 17.90 4.59
N ALA A 166 -19.56 16.86 4.12
CA ALA A 166 -21.01 16.92 3.86
C ALA A 166 -21.83 17.18 5.13
N ALA A 167 -21.38 16.72 6.29
CA ALA A 167 -21.99 16.99 7.59
C ALA A 167 -21.55 18.33 8.22
N GLY A 168 -20.90 19.22 7.46
CA GLY A 168 -20.46 20.55 7.94
C GLY A 168 -19.14 20.56 8.72
N PHE A 169 -18.37 19.46 8.71
CA PHE A 169 -17.05 19.33 9.36
C PHE A 169 -15.90 19.37 8.34
N SER A 170 -15.97 20.28 7.37
CA SER A 170 -14.94 20.47 6.33
C SER A 170 -13.58 20.89 6.92
N ASP A 171 -13.61 21.65 8.01
CA ASP A 171 -12.46 22.01 8.84
C ASP A 171 -11.73 20.75 9.37
N VAL A 172 -12.47 19.83 9.98
CA VAL A 172 -11.94 18.54 10.48
C VAL A 172 -11.51 17.63 9.33
N ALA A 173 -12.28 17.59 8.23
CA ALA A 173 -11.95 16.78 7.05
C ALA A 173 -10.64 17.21 6.38
N GLY A 174 -10.31 18.52 6.44
CA GLY A 174 -9.07 19.09 5.94
C GLY A 174 -7.82 18.77 6.79
N GLN A 175 -7.99 18.40 8.05
CA GLN A 175 -6.86 18.15 8.96
C GLN A 175 -5.96 17.00 8.49
N ARG A 176 -4.66 17.14 8.83
CA ARG A 176 -3.65 16.10 8.66
C ARG A 176 -3.80 15.07 9.78
N GLU A 177 -3.66 13.79 9.43
CA GLU A 177 -3.64 12.71 10.41
C GLU A 177 -2.47 12.87 11.39
N SER A 178 -2.73 12.59 12.67
CA SER A 178 -1.68 12.46 13.67
C SER A 178 -0.80 11.26 13.34
N MET A 179 0.51 11.50 13.32
CA MET A 179 1.56 10.52 13.02
C MET A 179 2.60 10.59 14.14
N GLY A 180 2.99 9.45 14.69
CA GLY A 180 3.85 9.35 15.86
C GLY A 180 3.35 8.29 16.84
N LEU A 181 3.99 8.22 18.00
CA LEU A 181 3.55 7.39 19.13
C LEU A 181 2.15 7.82 19.58
N CYS A 182 1.23 6.88 19.83
CA CYS A 182 -0.11 7.23 20.26
C CYS A 182 -0.07 8.05 21.56
N PHE A 183 -0.68 9.24 21.51
CA PHE A 183 -0.84 10.23 22.58
C PHE A 183 0.40 11.02 23.08
N VAL A 184 1.62 10.73 22.61
CA VAL A 184 2.83 11.52 22.96
C VAL A 184 3.16 12.62 21.91
N GLY A 185 2.24 12.86 20.98
CA GLY A 185 2.34 13.93 20.00
C GLY A 185 3.44 13.73 18.94
N LYS A 186 3.81 14.83 18.26
CA LYS A 186 4.73 14.83 17.11
C LYS A 186 6.19 15.02 17.54
N ARG A 187 6.68 14.20 18.47
CA ARG A 187 8.11 14.22 18.89
C ARG A 187 8.97 13.28 18.02
N ARG A 188 10.28 13.56 17.93
CA ARG A 188 11.24 12.63 17.33
C ARG A 188 11.51 11.49 18.31
N PHE A 189 11.12 10.26 17.97
CA PHE A 189 11.18 9.10 18.87
C PHE A 189 12.50 8.95 19.63
N GLY A 190 13.66 9.01 18.96
CA GLY A 190 14.95 8.91 19.64
C GLY A 190 15.22 10.01 20.67
N ALA A 191 14.80 11.24 20.39
CA ALA A 191 14.93 12.36 21.33
C ALA A 191 13.93 12.31 22.49
N LEU A 192 12.82 11.56 22.35
CA LEU A 192 11.92 11.22 23.46
C LEU A 192 12.57 10.15 24.36
N VAL A 193 13.02 9.04 23.77
CA VAL A 193 13.65 7.93 24.51
C VAL A 193 14.85 8.41 25.34
N GLN A 194 15.68 9.30 24.80
CA GLN A 194 16.88 9.83 25.47
C GLN A 194 16.60 10.72 26.70
N GLN A 195 15.35 11.09 26.96
CA GLN A 195 14.96 11.78 28.21
C GLN A 195 14.75 10.79 29.36
N TYR A 196 14.54 9.51 29.05
CA TYR A 196 14.15 8.48 30.01
C TYR A 196 15.15 7.31 30.12
N LEU A 197 15.84 6.99 29.01
CA LEU A 197 16.95 6.06 28.99
C LEU A 197 18.25 6.80 28.67
N PRO A 198 19.35 6.57 29.41
CA PRO A 198 20.65 7.08 28.99
C PRO A 198 21.00 6.47 27.62
N PRO A 199 21.51 7.28 26.67
CA PRO A 199 21.99 6.76 25.39
C PRO A 199 23.00 5.64 25.64
N ARG A 200 22.95 4.58 24.83
CA ARG A 200 23.92 3.46 24.90
C ARG A 200 24.82 3.48 23.66
N PRO A 201 25.97 4.18 23.67
CA PRO A 201 26.89 4.20 22.55
C PRO A 201 27.38 2.79 22.19
N GLY A 202 27.79 2.63 20.95
CA GLY A 202 28.36 1.39 20.45
C GLY A 202 29.12 1.59 19.15
N VAL A 203 29.34 0.51 18.42
CA VAL A 203 30.02 0.52 17.11
C VAL A 203 29.24 -0.29 16.08
N PHE A 204 29.17 0.22 14.85
CA PHE A 204 28.71 -0.55 13.71
C PHE A 204 29.81 -1.51 13.26
N VAL A 205 29.52 -2.79 13.20
CA VAL A 205 30.46 -3.85 12.80
C VAL A 205 29.95 -4.51 11.53
N HIS A 206 30.76 -4.56 10.49
CA HIS A 206 30.43 -5.34 9.30
C HIS A 206 30.35 -6.82 9.68
N LEU A 207 29.20 -7.46 9.43
CA LEU A 207 28.91 -8.80 9.94
C LEU A 207 29.94 -9.85 9.49
N GLU A 208 30.25 -9.89 8.20
CA GLU A 208 31.12 -10.93 7.62
C GLU A 208 32.61 -10.68 7.88
N SER A 209 33.10 -9.46 7.63
CA SER A 209 34.52 -9.11 7.78
C SER A 209 34.95 -8.74 9.21
N GLY A 210 34.01 -8.60 10.15
CA GLY A 210 34.29 -8.12 11.51
C GLY A 210 34.79 -6.68 11.60
N ARG A 211 34.90 -5.95 10.48
CA ARG A 211 35.46 -4.59 10.42
C ARG A 211 34.53 -3.60 11.12
N GLN A 212 35.07 -2.82 12.07
CA GLN A 212 34.36 -1.66 12.63
C GLN A 212 34.22 -0.57 11.55
N LEU A 213 33.00 -0.08 11.34
CA LEU A 213 32.67 0.88 10.27
C LEU A 213 32.39 2.30 10.78
N GLY A 214 32.11 2.48 12.06
CA GLY A 214 31.83 3.80 12.66
C GLY A 214 31.03 3.70 13.96
N PRO A 215 30.90 4.81 14.70
CA PRO A 215 30.19 4.83 15.98
C PRO A 215 28.68 4.71 15.81
N VAL A 216 28.04 4.08 16.80
CA VAL A 216 26.60 4.15 17.06
C VAL A 216 26.38 5.14 18.20
N THR A 217 25.55 6.16 18.00
CA THR A 217 25.20 7.12 19.06
C THR A 217 24.40 6.46 20.19
N ASP A 218 23.44 5.59 19.84
CA ASP A 218 22.53 4.97 20.79
C ASP A 218 21.93 3.66 20.24
N LEU A 219 22.34 2.52 20.81
CA LEU A 219 21.88 1.17 20.45
C LEU A 219 20.42 0.90 20.84
N ASN A 220 19.88 1.64 21.81
CA ASN A 220 18.52 1.46 22.29
C ASN A 220 17.50 1.75 21.17
N VAL A 221 17.79 2.74 20.32
CA VAL A 221 16.88 3.25 19.27
C VAL A 221 17.22 2.77 17.85
N ILE A 222 18.09 1.76 17.72
CA ILE A 222 18.36 1.09 16.44
C ILE A 222 17.47 -0.15 16.27
N THR A 223 16.90 -0.33 15.09
CA THR A 223 16.04 -1.47 14.73
C THR A 223 16.66 -2.33 13.62
N PHE A 224 16.38 -3.63 13.63
CA PHE A 224 16.73 -4.56 12.55
C PHE A 224 16.17 -4.09 11.19
N GLY A 225 16.96 -4.21 10.12
CA GLY A 225 16.63 -3.73 8.77
C GLY A 225 16.67 -2.21 8.61
N GLN A 226 16.96 -1.43 9.67
CA GLN A 226 17.23 -0.01 9.54
C GLN A 226 18.55 0.21 8.79
N SER A 227 18.60 1.22 7.91
CA SER A 227 19.89 1.61 7.32
C SER A 227 20.79 2.27 8.37
N ALA A 228 22.03 1.82 8.44
CA ALA A 228 23.04 2.35 9.37
C ALA A 228 23.47 3.79 9.06
N ARG A 229 23.23 4.28 7.83
CA ARG A 229 23.62 5.62 7.35
C ARG A 229 25.12 5.93 7.55
N LEU A 230 25.96 4.93 7.32
CA LEU A 230 27.41 5.05 7.35
C LEU A 230 27.91 5.81 6.12
N ASP A 231 28.71 6.86 6.34
CA ASP A 231 29.37 7.59 5.27
C ASP A 231 30.53 6.78 4.67
N GLY A 232 30.90 7.10 3.43
CA GLY A 232 32.04 6.52 2.73
C GLY A 232 31.91 5.03 2.34
N GLN A 233 30.78 4.37 2.60
CA GLN A 233 30.55 3.00 2.12
C GLN A 233 30.09 3.00 0.65
N PRO A 234 30.64 2.11 -0.21
CA PRO A 234 30.25 2.02 -1.63
C PRO A 234 28.82 1.48 -1.79
N VAL A 235 28.38 0.64 -0.86
CA VAL A 235 27.03 0.08 -0.79
C VAL A 235 26.39 0.49 0.54
N ARG A 236 25.10 0.79 0.51
CA ARG A 236 24.35 1.19 1.70
C ARG A 236 24.20 0.01 2.66
N CYS A 237 24.71 0.16 3.89
CA CYS A 237 24.59 -0.86 4.92
C CYS A 237 23.26 -0.79 5.70
N TYR A 238 22.81 -1.96 6.17
CA TYR A 238 21.60 -2.18 6.96
C TYR A 238 21.89 -3.05 8.18
N VAL A 239 21.19 -2.81 9.28
CA VAL A 239 21.38 -3.51 10.55
C VAL A 239 20.80 -4.93 10.47
N ALA A 240 21.67 -5.93 10.61
CA ALA A 240 21.32 -7.35 10.67
C ALA A 240 21.21 -7.88 12.11
N GLY A 241 21.70 -7.15 13.11
CA GLY A 241 21.58 -7.54 14.52
C GLY A 241 22.15 -6.52 15.48
N LYS A 242 21.91 -6.72 16.77
CA LYS A 242 22.50 -5.95 17.87
C LYS A 242 23.01 -6.91 18.94
N ASP A 243 24.18 -6.63 19.48
CA ASP A 243 24.65 -7.20 20.74
C ASP A 243 24.80 -6.05 21.74
N MET A 244 23.85 -5.98 22.68
CA MET A 244 23.83 -4.95 23.70
C MET A 244 25.00 -5.11 24.70
N THR A 245 25.45 -6.34 24.94
CA THR A 245 26.54 -6.67 25.87
C THR A 245 27.89 -6.30 25.28
N ALA A 246 28.14 -6.64 24.01
CA ALA A 246 29.36 -6.25 23.30
C ALA A 246 29.37 -4.77 22.84
N GLY A 247 28.23 -4.08 22.90
CA GLY A 247 28.11 -2.69 22.43
C GLY A 247 28.17 -2.57 20.91
N ALA A 248 27.64 -3.55 20.18
CA ALA A 248 27.78 -3.66 18.73
C ALA A 248 26.43 -3.67 18.00
N ALA A 249 26.37 -3.01 16.85
CA ALA A 249 25.31 -3.19 15.86
C ALA A 249 25.91 -3.84 14.60
N TYR A 250 25.54 -5.08 14.31
CA TYR A 250 26.01 -5.80 13.14
C TYR A 250 25.29 -5.32 11.89
N VAL A 251 26.04 -5.02 10.83
CA VAL A 251 25.50 -4.50 9.57
C VAL A 251 25.99 -5.31 8.37
N VAL A 252 25.17 -5.30 7.33
CA VAL A 252 25.40 -5.98 6.05
C VAL A 252 25.13 -5.04 4.88
N GLU A 253 25.77 -5.29 3.74
CA GLU A 253 25.63 -4.48 2.54
C GLU A 253 24.38 -4.85 1.72
N GLY A 254 23.56 -3.85 1.38
CA GLY A 254 22.38 -4.01 0.53
C GLY A 254 21.12 -4.55 1.23
N LEU A 255 19.96 -4.37 0.58
CA LEU A 255 18.64 -4.78 1.11
C LEU A 255 18.30 -6.25 0.90
N HIS A 256 19.07 -6.95 0.05
CA HIS A 256 18.82 -8.34 -0.35
C HIS A 256 19.79 -9.32 0.31
N HIS A 257 20.55 -8.85 1.30
CA HIS A 257 21.51 -9.68 2.02
C HIS A 257 20.78 -10.80 2.77
N PRO A 258 21.22 -12.08 2.68
CA PRO A 258 20.53 -13.22 3.29
C PRO A 258 20.17 -13.03 4.76
N CYS A 259 21.06 -12.46 5.57
CA CYS A 259 20.83 -12.19 7.00
C CYS A 259 19.73 -11.15 7.32
N LEU A 260 19.22 -10.41 6.33
CA LEU A 260 18.03 -9.54 6.49
C LEU A 260 16.70 -10.30 6.26
N HIS A 261 16.80 -11.57 5.87
CA HIS A 261 15.67 -12.45 5.59
C HIS A 261 15.65 -13.61 6.60
N ALA A 262 14.45 -14.08 6.92
CA ALA A 262 14.24 -15.25 7.77
C ALA A 262 13.14 -16.10 7.16
N ARG A 263 13.29 -17.43 7.26
CA ARG A 263 12.26 -18.40 6.85
C ARG A 263 11.36 -18.84 8.00
N ALA A 264 11.82 -18.71 9.23
CA ALA A 264 11.03 -18.99 10.42
C ALA A 264 11.41 -18.05 11.57
N PHE A 265 10.56 -17.99 12.58
CA PHE A 265 10.81 -17.29 13.84
C PHE A 265 9.96 -17.86 14.97
N ALA A 266 10.38 -17.66 16.21
CA ALA A 266 9.57 -17.98 17.38
C ALA A 266 8.67 -16.81 17.78
N LEU A 267 7.56 -17.16 18.43
CA LEU A 267 6.62 -16.25 19.05
C LEU A 267 6.46 -16.59 20.54
N SER A 268 6.58 -15.56 21.37
CA SER A 268 6.18 -15.55 22.77
C SER A 268 4.83 -14.85 22.93
N ASN A 269 4.15 -15.07 24.06
CA ASN A 269 2.94 -14.32 24.46
C ASN A 269 1.83 -14.25 23.39
N VAL A 270 1.66 -15.31 22.59
CA VAL A 270 0.72 -15.33 21.45
C VAL A 270 -0.72 -15.17 21.93
N HIS A 271 -1.35 -14.10 21.51
CA HIS A 271 -2.77 -13.84 21.77
C HIS A 271 -3.63 -14.24 20.57
N TRP A 272 -4.63 -15.08 20.81
CA TRP A 272 -5.59 -15.49 19.79
C TRP A 272 -6.97 -14.89 20.07
N THR A 273 -7.55 -14.21 19.08
CA THR A 273 -8.92 -13.64 19.13
C THR A 273 -10.03 -14.65 18.80
N HIS A 274 -9.64 -15.87 18.45
CA HIS A 274 -10.50 -17.03 18.18
C HIS A 274 -9.68 -18.27 18.55
N PRO A 275 -10.27 -19.43 18.91
CA PRO A 275 -9.50 -20.63 19.19
C PRO A 275 -8.47 -20.93 18.09
N PRO A 276 -7.21 -21.27 18.45
CA PRO A 276 -6.18 -21.53 17.45
C PRO A 276 -6.63 -22.64 16.50
N PRO A 277 -6.31 -22.55 15.19
CA PRO A 277 -6.66 -23.60 14.26
C PRO A 277 -6.03 -24.93 14.69
N GLN A 278 -6.84 -25.99 14.73
CA GLN A 278 -6.36 -27.34 15.06
C GLN A 278 -5.61 -27.99 13.89
N ASP A 279 -5.86 -27.52 12.66
CA ASP A 279 -5.26 -28.04 11.43
C ASP A 279 -4.03 -27.21 11.02
N VAL A 280 -2.90 -27.89 10.79
CA VAL A 280 -1.65 -27.28 10.30
C VAL A 280 -1.81 -26.69 8.88
N GLU A 281 -2.78 -27.20 8.10
CA GLU A 281 -3.14 -26.69 6.76
C GLU A 281 -4.05 -25.45 6.78
N ALA A 282 -4.29 -24.83 7.93
CA ALA A 282 -5.03 -23.59 7.99
C ALA A 282 -4.37 -22.52 7.10
N ASN A 283 -5.16 -21.88 6.22
CA ASN A 283 -4.72 -20.80 5.32
C ASN A 283 -4.41 -19.51 6.10
N LEU A 284 -3.41 -19.58 6.98
CA LEU A 284 -2.92 -18.49 7.81
C LEU A 284 -2.02 -17.58 6.97
N HIS A 285 -2.10 -16.30 7.29
CA HIS A 285 -1.14 -15.32 6.79
C HIS A 285 -0.63 -14.50 7.96
N VAL A 286 0.65 -14.15 7.90
CA VAL A 286 1.34 -13.36 8.89
C VAL A 286 1.65 -11.96 8.38
N ARG A 287 1.48 -10.96 9.25
CA ARG A 287 1.98 -9.60 9.04
C ARG A 287 2.99 -9.28 10.15
N ILE A 288 4.26 -9.16 9.78
CA ILE A 288 5.39 -8.90 10.70
C ILE A 288 5.46 -7.43 11.12
N ARG A 289 5.01 -6.49 10.26
CA ARG A 289 4.97 -5.04 10.55
C ARG A 289 3.73 -4.37 9.98
N HIS A 290 3.30 -3.25 10.57
CA HIS A 290 2.19 -2.47 10.01
C HIS A 290 2.47 -2.06 8.55
N ARG A 291 1.45 -2.17 7.68
CA ARG A 291 1.55 -2.07 6.20
C ARG A 291 2.55 -3.03 5.53
N GLY A 292 3.12 -3.98 6.26
CA GLY A 292 3.87 -5.09 5.69
C GLY A 292 2.99 -6.00 4.82
N GLN A 293 3.62 -6.65 3.85
CA GLN A 293 3.01 -7.71 3.06
C GLN A 293 2.49 -8.83 3.98
N LEU A 294 1.41 -9.48 3.55
CA LEU A 294 0.92 -10.70 4.17
C LEU A 294 1.66 -11.88 3.52
N HIS A 295 2.33 -12.67 4.34
CA HIS A 295 3.03 -13.87 3.90
C HIS A 295 2.20 -15.09 4.32
N PRO A 296 1.96 -16.08 3.44
CA PRO A 296 1.44 -17.38 3.85
C PRO A 296 2.36 -17.97 4.91
N CYS A 297 1.81 -18.64 5.92
CA CYS A 297 2.60 -19.24 6.99
C CYS A 297 1.93 -20.48 7.60
N ALA A 298 2.73 -21.32 8.23
CA ALA A 298 2.30 -22.34 9.17
C ALA A 298 2.68 -21.92 10.60
N VAL A 299 1.88 -22.31 11.59
CA VAL A 299 2.17 -22.12 13.02
C VAL A 299 2.15 -23.47 13.71
N GLY A 300 3.17 -23.77 14.51
CA GLY A 300 3.30 -25.05 15.20
C GLY A 300 4.12 -24.94 16.49
N PRO A 301 4.28 -26.04 17.25
CA PRO A 301 5.21 -26.09 18.37
C PRO A 301 6.66 -25.87 17.89
N LEU A 302 7.49 -25.21 18.70
CA LEU A 302 8.92 -25.16 18.41
C LEU A 302 9.54 -26.58 18.44
N PRO A 303 10.47 -26.91 17.53
CA PRO A 303 11.13 -28.21 17.50
C PRO A 303 12.14 -28.43 18.65
N GLY A 304 12.42 -27.41 19.46
CA GLY A 304 13.32 -27.49 20.62
C GLY A 304 13.31 -26.22 21.48
N PRO A 305 14.13 -26.17 22.55
CA PRO A 305 14.30 -24.99 23.39
C PRO A 305 14.81 -23.80 22.59
N PHE A 306 14.24 -22.62 22.80
CA PHE A 306 14.50 -21.44 21.96
C PHE A 306 15.98 -21.03 21.88
N ASP A 307 16.72 -21.10 23.00
CA ASP A 307 18.14 -20.74 23.03
C ASP A 307 19.03 -21.73 22.27
N SER A 308 18.59 -22.98 22.07
CA SER A 308 19.31 -23.97 21.24
C SER A 308 19.20 -23.72 19.74
N ILE A 309 18.36 -22.77 19.33
CA ILE A 309 18.12 -22.43 17.91
C ILE A 309 18.62 -21.02 17.55
N LYS A 310 19.15 -20.27 18.52
CA LYS A 310 19.87 -19.01 18.26
C LYS A 310 21.23 -19.29 17.62
N GLY A 311 21.24 -19.40 16.30
CA GLY A 311 22.50 -19.31 15.54
C GLY A 311 23.17 -17.97 15.80
N THR A 312 24.50 -17.95 15.91
CA THR A 312 25.23 -16.67 15.83
C THR A 312 24.96 -16.03 14.47
N PRO A 313 25.01 -14.68 14.33
CA PRO A 313 24.79 -14.02 13.05
C PRO A 313 25.70 -14.50 11.90
N ALA A 314 26.83 -15.16 12.20
CA ALA A 314 27.74 -15.78 11.24
C ALA A 314 27.36 -17.21 10.80
N GLN A 315 26.41 -17.86 11.48
CA GLN A 315 25.94 -19.23 11.20
C GLN A 315 24.64 -19.26 10.37
N ALA A 316 24.37 -18.19 9.61
CA ALA A 316 23.06 -17.87 9.04
C ALA A 316 22.61 -18.72 7.83
N GLU A 317 23.32 -19.78 7.44
CA GLU A 317 23.03 -20.51 6.18
C GLU A 317 21.99 -21.63 6.29
N GLU A 318 21.80 -22.29 7.46
CA GLU A 318 20.94 -23.49 7.52
C GLU A 318 19.81 -23.54 8.56
N GLN A 319 19.81 -22.74 9.63
CA GLN A 319 18.76 -22.78 10.66
C GLN A 319 18.28 -21.38 11.07
N PHE A 320 17.28 -20.86 10.35
CA PHE A 320 16.70 -19.53 10.58
C PHE A 320 15.74 -19.50 11.77
N PHE A 321 16.27 -19.24 12.97
CA PHE A 321 15.48 -18.82 14.12
C PHE A 321 16.07 -17.52 14.67
N THR A 322 15.69 -16.40 14.06
CA THR A 322 15.96 -15.08 14.63
C THR A 322 15.06 -14.85 15.84
N ASP A 323 15.57 -14.12 16.84
CA ASP A 323 14.80 -13.76 18.03
C ASP A 323 13.80 -12.65 17.70
N LEU A 324 12.68 -13.04 17.09
CA LEU A 324 11.55 -12.15 16.80
C LEU A 324 10.50 -12.15 17.91
N SER A 325 10.84 -12.58 19.14
CA SER A 325 9.99 -12.34 20.33
C SER A 325 9.71 -10.84 20.54
N LEU A 326 10.56 -10.00 19.94
CA LEU A 326 10.56 -8.54 19.96
C LEU A 326 9.74 -7.92 18.80
N TRP A 327 9.15 -8.75 17.91
CA TRP A 327 8.19 -8.30 16.90
C TRP A 327 6.80 -8.74 17.31
N GLN A 328 5.90 -7.78 17.52
CA GLN A 328 4.50 -8.09 17.79
C GLN A 328 3.79 -8.48 16.49
N VAL A 329 3.77 -9.78 16.23
CA VAL A 329 3.26 -10.39 15.00
C VAL A 329 1.76 -10.57 15.06
N SER A 330 1.06 -10.12 14.01
CA SER A 330 -0.37 -10.40 13.81
C SER A 330 -0.53 -11.57 12.85
N VAL A 331 -1.00 -12.71 13.38
CA VAL A 331 -1.46 -13.86 12.59
C VAL A 331 -2.95 -13.69 12.32
N VAL A 332 -3.36 -13.65 11.05
CA VAL A 332 -4.76 -13.44 10.66
C VAL A 332 -5.26 -14.65 9.89
N ARG A 333 -6.27 -15.33 10.43
CA ARG A 333 -6.97 -16.42 9.73
C ARG A 333 -7.85 -15.83 8.62
N TYR A 334 -7.50 -16.09 7.36
CA TYR A 334 -8.25 -15.54 6.23
C TYR A 334 -9.50 -16.39 5.95
N VAL A 335 -10.68 -15.91 6.34
CA VAL A 335 -11.95 -16.49 5.87
C VAL A 335 -12.12 -16.13 4.40
N CYS A 336 -11.60 -17.01 3.53
CA CYS A 336 -11.54 -16.80 2.09
C CYS A 336 -12.93 -16.93 1.46
N ASN A 337 -13.72 -15.86 1.53
CA ASN A 337 -14.98 -15.77 0.82
C ASN A 337 -14.68 -15.71 -0.70
N ARG A 338 -14.70 -16.88 -1.36
CA ARG A 338 -14.23 -17.08 -2.76
C ARG A 338 -14.80 -16.04 -3.74
N LEU A 339 -16.01 -15.56 -3.48
CA LEU A 339 -16.66 -14.45 -4.19
C LEU A 339 -15.82 -13.17 -4.30
N PHE A 340 -15.02 -12.81 -3.29
CA PHE A 340 -14.29 -11.54 -3.27
C PHE A 340 -12.99 -11.59 -4.10
N GLN A 341 -12.24 -12.69 -4.02
CA GLN A 341 -11.10 -12.92 -4.93
C GLN A 341 -11.58 -13.07 -6.37
N TRP A 342 -12.67 -13.82 -6.61
CA TRP A 342 -13.29 -13.93 -7.93
C TRP A 342 -13.73 -12.57 -8.48
N ARG A 343 -14.38 -11.71 -7.68
CA ARG A 343 -14.72 -10.33 -8.08
C ARG A 343 -13.48 -9.48 -8.40
N ARG A 344 -12.39 -9.58 -7.62
CA ARG A 344 -11.14 -8.82 -7.85
C ARG A 344 -10.42 -9.29 -9.12
N GLN A 345 -10.38 -10.60 -9.37
CA GLN A 345 -9.79 -11.19 -10.56
C GLN A 345 -10.64 -10.87 -11.80
N ARG A 346 -11.96 -11.02 -11.73
CA ARG A 346 -12.89 -10.68 -12.83
C ARG A 346 -12.86 -9.20 -13.18
N ARG A 347 -12.71 -8.27 -12.21
CA ARG A 347 -12.49 -6.84 -12.49
C ARG A 347 -11.17 -6.59 -13.24
N ARG A 348 -10.08 -7.28 -12.89
CA ARG A 348 -8.81 -7.19 -13.64
C ARG A 348 -8.94 -7.74 -15.06
N SER A 349 -9.60 -8.88 -15.24
CA SER A 349 -9.87 -9.46 -16.56
C SER A 349 -10.75 -8.55 -17.42
N LEU A 350 -11.79 -7.92 -16.85
CA LEU A 350 -12.64 -6.97 -17.57
C LEU A 350 -11.91 -5.69 -17.95
N ALA A 351 -11.02 -5.18 -17.09
CA ALA A 351 -10.17 -4.02 -17.43
C ALA A 351 -9.18 -4.35 -18.56
N ALA A 352 -8.56 -5.53 -18.53
CA ALA A 352 -7.69 -6.00 -19.62
C ALA A 352 -8.46 -6.20 -20.93
N LEU A 353 -9.68 -6.76 -20.88
CA LEU A 353 -10.55 -6.91 -22.05
C LEU A 353 -10.96 -5.55 -22.62
N ALA A 354 -11.33 -4.59 -21.76
CA ALA A 354 -11.66 -3.22 -22.19
C ALA A 354 -10.47 -2.55 -22.89
N ALA A 355 -9.26 -2.64 -22.32
CA ALA A 355 -8.05 -2.09 -22.94
C ALA A 355 -7.74 -2.75 -24.30
N ALA A 356 -7.92 -4.07 -24.43
CA ALA A 356 -7.76 -4.78 -25.70
C ALA A 356 -8.80 -4.34 -26.75
N ILE A 357 -10.06 -4.14 -26.35
CA ILE A 357 -11.12 -3.62 -27.22
C ILE A 357 -10.79 -2.19 -27.67
N THR A 358 -10.33 -1.32 -26.78
CA THR A 358 -9.89 0.05 -27.15
C THR A 358 -8.74 0.02 -28.15
N GLY A 359 -7.74 -0.85 -27.95
CA GLY A 359 -6.63 -1.02 -28.90
C GLY A 359 -7.09 -1.51 -30.28
N LEU A 360 -8.02 -2.46 -30.34
CA LEU A 360 -8.62 -2.92 -31.60
C LEU A 360 -9.42 -1.81 -32.31
N TRP A 361 -10.13 -0.97 -31.56
CA TRP A 361 -10.82 0.20 -32.12
C TRP A 361 -9.86 1.24 -32.69
N SER A 362 -8.72 1.50 -32.02
CA SER A 362 -7.67 2.37 -32.57
C SER A 362 -7.10 1.82 -33.87
N ILE A 363 -6.78 0.52 -33.94
CA ILE A 363 -6.30 -0.13 -35.17
C ILE A 363 -7.34 -0.02 -36.29
N PHE A 364 -8.62 -0.30 -36.00
CA PHE A 364 -9.70 -0.19 -36.98
C PHE A 364 -9.86 1.24 -37.50
N ALA A 365 -9.78 2.24 -36.63
CA ALA A 365 -9.83 3.65 -37.03
C ALA A 365 -8.65 4.04 -37.94
N THR A 366 -7.43 3.59 -37.63
CA THR A 366 -6.26 3.79 -38.50
C THR A 366 -6.43 3.12 -39.86
N VAL A 367 -6.94 1.89 -39.92
CA VAL A 367 -7.21 1.18 -41.19
C VAL A 367 -8.27 1.92 -42.02
N MET A 368 -9.35 2.40 -41.40
CA MET A 368 -10.38 3.19 -42.10
C MET A 368 -9.80 4.50 -42.66
N LEU A 369 -9.00 5.24 -41.87
CA LEU A 369 -8.30 6.45 -42.33
C LEU A 369 -7.38 6.18 -43.53
N LEU A 370 -6.61 5.07 -43.50
CA LEU A 370 -5.75 4.67 -44.62
C LEU A 370 -6.56 4.28 -45.87
N LEU A 371 -7.70 3.60 -45.71
CA LEU A 371 -8.59 3.27 -46.83
C LEU A 371 -9.25 4.53 -47.43
N THR A 372 -9.66 5.50 -46.60
CA THR A 372 -10.17 6.79 -47.07
C THR A 372 -9.09 7.57 -47.81
N ALA A 373 -7.87 7.66 -47.26
CA ALA A 373 -6.74 8.31 -47.92
C ALA A 373 -6.37 7.64 -49.25
N PHE A 374 -6.38 6.30 -49.31
CA PHE A 374 -6.17 5.55 -50.54
C PHE A 374 -7.27 5.81 -51.58
N SER A 375 -8.54 5.86 -51.15
CA SER A 375 -9.68 6.21 -52.02
C SER A 375 -9.51 7.61 -52.62
N TYR A 376 -9.18 8.61 -51.80
CA TYR A 376 -8.88 9.97 -52.27
C TYR A 376 -7.71 10.01 -53.25
N PHE A 377 -6.62 9.29 -52.96
CA PHE A 377 -5.46 9.19 -53.85
C PHE A 377 -5.81 8.53 -55.20
N MET A 378 -6.66 7.50 -55.21
CA MET A 378 -7.15 6.88 -56.44
C MET A 378 -8.02 7.83 -57.26
N THR A 379 -8.95 8.56 -56.63
CA THR A 379 -9.76 9.59 -57.32
C THR A 379 -8.90 10.73 -57.87
N TRP A 380 -7.88 11.16 -57.12
CA TRP A 380 -6.91 12.16 -57.58
C TRP A 380 -6.07 11.65 -58.77
N LEU A 381 -5.66 10.37 -58.77
CA LEU A 381 -4.97 9.74 -59.89
C LEU A 381 -5.87 9.67 -61.15
N GLU A 382 -7.16 9.37 -60.99
CA GLU A 382 -8.12 9.36 -62.10
C GLU A 382 -8.30 10.78 -62.68
N GLN A 383 -8.54 11.78 -61.84
CA GLN A 383 -8.63 13.19 -62.26
C GLN A 383 -7.35 13.67 -62.94
N SER A 384 -6.18 13.34 -62.40
CA SER A 384 -4.88 13.71 -62.99
C SER A 384 -4.67 13.07 -64.38
N ARG A 385 -5.16 11.84 -64.60
CA ARG A 385 -5.12 11.19 -65.91
C ARG A 385 -6.07 11.85 -66.90
N ASP A 386 -7.26 12.27 -66.46
CA ASP A 386 -8.23 13.00 -67.30
C ASP A 386 -7.75 14.41 -67.66
N GLU A 387 -7.16 15.17 -66.73
CA GLU A 387 -6.53 16.47 -67.06
C GLU A 387 -5.40 16.32 -68.08
N THR A 388 -4.57 15.27 -67.95
CA THR A 388 -3.52 14.95 -68.92
C THR A 388 -4.13 14.56 -70.28
N ALA A 389 -5.25 13.83 -70.29
CA ALA A 389 -5.96 13.42 -71.50
C ALA A 389 -6.78 14.54 -72.16
N GLN A 390 -7.19 15.57 -71.42
CA GLN A 390 -7.84 16.78 -71.94
C GLN A 390 -6.80 17.76 -72.52
N ARG A 391 -5.67 17.98 -71.84
CA ARG A 391 -4.54 18.78 -72.39
C ARG A 391 -3.97 18.20 -73.68
N ALA A 392 -4.09 16.90 -73.91
CA ALA A 392 -3.71 16.25 -75.17
C ALA A 392 -4.73 16.41 -76.31
N ARG A 393 -5.91 17.01 -76.08
CA ARG A 393 -7.01 17.10 -77.07
C ARG A 393 -7.35 18.52 -77.54
N HIS A 394 -6.71 19.55 -76.99
CA HIS A 394 -6.82 20.92 -77.48
C HIS A 394 -5.47 21.42 -78.00
N PRO A 395 -5.22 21.36 -79.33
CA PRO A 395 -4.25 22.24 -79.97
C PRO A 395 -4.63 23.70 -79.69
N ARG A 396 -3.62 24.56 -79.47
CA ARG A 396 -3.82 26.00 -79.50
C ARG A 396 -3.77 26.44 -80.96
N ASP A 397 -4.93 26.73 -81.53
CA ASP A 397 -5.00 27.58 -82.72
C ASP A 397 -5.24 29.03 -82.26
N THR A 398 -4.53 29.94 -82.92
CA THR A 398 -4.50 31.39 -82.71
C THR A 398 -5.49 32.10 -83.64
N GLU A 399 -5.53 33.44 -83.58
CA GLU A 399 -6.29 34.35 -84.48
C GLU A 399 -7.81 34.42 -84.12
N ASP A 400 -8.48 35.59 -84.09
CA ASP A 400 -8.07 36.99 -84.30
C ASP A 400 -9.09 37.98 -83.67
N GLU A 401 -8.90 39.29 -83.92
CA GLU A 401 -9.79 40.45 -83.64
C GLU A 401 -9.86 40.92 -82.17
N GLU A 402 -9.18 42.00 -81.77
CA GLU A 402 -9.42 43.43 -82.09
C GLU A 402 -10.68 44.06 -81.48
N SER A 403 -10.42 45.09 -80.65
CA SER A 403 -11.17 46.34 -80.44
C SER A 403 -11.73 46.58 -79.03
N LEU A 404 -11.01 47.40 -78.25
CA LEU A 404 -11.50 48.70 -77.75
C LEU A 404 -10.37 49.46 -77.05
N ILE A 405 -9.99 50.59 -77.66
CA ILE A 405 -8.92 51.49 -77.21
C ILE A 405 -9.50 52.61 -76.33
N ALA A 406 -8.72 52.98 -75.30
CA ALA A 406 -8.71 54.27 -74.57
C ALA A 406 -9.78 54.53 -73.49
N ASN A 407 -9.48 55.20 -72.37
CA ASN A 407 -8.18 55.66 -71.82
C ASN A 407 -8.28 55.95 -70.30
N GLU A 408 -7.10 56.10 -69.68
CA GLU A 408 -6.77 56.78 -68.40
C GLU A 408 -6.97 55.98 -67.07
N ASP A 409 -6.01 55.92 -66.13
CA ASP A 409 -4.69 56.56 -66.07
C ASP A 409 -3.62 55.80 -65.21
N VAL A 410 -2.38 55.79 -65.72
CA VAL A 410 -1.05 55.76 -65.06
C VAL A 410 -0.71 54.84 -63.85
N SER A 411 0.29 53.98 -64.10
CA SER A 411 1.54 53.69 -63.30
C SER A 411 1.87 52.26 -62.81
N ALA A 412 2.69 51.58 -63.63
CA ALA A 412 3.98 50.96 -63.26
C ALA A 412 4.10 50.08 -61.98
N ARG A 413 4.23 48.76 -62.20
CA ARG A 413 5.56 48.12 -62.29
C ARG A 413 5.50 46.67 -62.79
N GLU A 414 6.50 46.28 -63.57
CA GLU A 414 6.68 44.94 -64.11
C GLU A 414 7.16 43.96 -63.04
N THR A 415 6.63 42.73 -63.03
CA THR A 415 7.39 41.49 -63.36
C THR A 415 6.54 40.26 -62.99
N VAL A 416 5.75 39.76 -63.96
CA VAL A 416 5.12 38.43 -63.85
C VAL A 416 5.97 37.44 -64.64
N SER A 417 6.47 36.42 -63.96
CA SER A 417 7.09 35.26 -64.58
C SER A 417 6.34 34.02 -64.11
N ASP A 418 5.30 33.65 -64.85
CA ASP A 418 4.51 32.46 -64.57
C ASP A 418 5.25 31.18 -64.99
N GLN A 419 5.49 30.28 -64.05
CA GLN A 419 5.32 28.85 -64.28
C GLN A 419 4.57 28.23 -63.09
N PRO A 420 3.48 27.48 -63.33
CA PRO A 420 2.70 26.89 -62.25
C PRO A 420 3.47 25.72 -61.62
N ALA A 421 3.71 25.82 -60.31
CA ALA A 421 4.26 24.71 -59.54
C ALA A 421 3.26 23.53 -59.48
N ALA A 422 3.78 22.32 -59.61
CA ALA A 422 3.02 21.07 -59.54
C ALA A 422 2.43 20.81 -58.12
N PRO A 423 1.46 19.89 -57.94
CA PRO A 423 0.62 19.81 -56.74
C PRO A 423 1.29 19.14 -55.53
N THR A 424 2.54 19.47 -55.22
CA THR A 424 3.25 18.98 -54.03
C THR A 424 2.77 19.64 -52.73
N TYR A 425 2.36 20.91 -52.80
CA TYR A 425 2.02 21.73 -51.62
C TYR A 425 0.82 21.22 -50.81
N GLU A 426 -0.17 20.57 -51.44
CA GLU A 426 -1.31 20.00 -50.72
C GLU A 426 -0.98 18.67 -50.04
N TRP A 427 -0.02 17.91 -50.57
CA TRP A 427 0.30 16.58 -50.06
C TRP A 427 1.16 16.63 -48.79
N ASP A 428 2.13 17.56 -48.74
CA ASP A 428 2.87 17.85 -47.50
C ASP A 428 1.94 18.38 -46.39
N ARG A 429 0.93 19.18 -46.77
CA ARG A 429 -0.07 19.70 -45.83
C ARG A 429 -0.99 18.60 -45.28
N PHE A 430 -1.42 17.65 -46.11
CA PHE A 430 -2.20 16.48 -45.69
C PHE A 430 -1.37 15.56 -44.77
N MET A 431 -0.14 15.24 -45.16
CA MET A 431 0.75 14.40 -44.35
C MET A 431 1.08 15.04 -42.99
N GLY A 432 1.23 16.37 -42.93
CA GLY A 432 1.35 17.12 -41.67
C GLY A 432 0.14 17.00 -40.76
N GLN A 433 -1.08 17.00 -41.31
CA GLN A 433 -2.32 16.80 -40.53
C GLN A 433 -2.46 15.35 -40.03
N VAL A 434 -2.10 14.36 -40.84
CA VAL A 434 -2.08 12.95 -40.43
C VAL A 434 -1.09 12.75 -39.28
N ALA A 435 0.11 13.32 -39.37
CA ALA A 435 1.13 13.25 -38.32
C ALA A 435 0.68 13.91 -37.01
N GLN A 436 -0.01 15.06 -37.06
CA GLN A 436 -0.59 15.68 -35.86
C GLN A 436 -1.72 14.86 -35.22
N SER A 437 -2.44 14.04 -36.00
CA SER A 437 -3.49 13.15 -35.46
C SER A 437 -2.95 11.87 -34.82
N ALA A 438 -1.78 11.41 -35.27
CA ALA A 438 -1.15 10.15 -34.87
C ALA A 438 0.06 10.40 -33.94
N GLY A 439 -0.23 10.64 -32.66
CA GLY A 439 0.75 11.06 -31.66
C GLY A 439 2.08 10.28 -31.66
N GLU A 440 3.18 11.04 -31.47
CA GLU A 440 4.56 10.60 -31.64
C GLU A 440 5.01 9.52 -30.63
N THR A 441 4.69 8.25 -30.89
CA THR A 441 5.42 7.11 -30.29
C THR A 441 5.33 5.79 -31.06
N VAL A 442 4.38 5.65 -32.01
CA VAL A 442 4.09 4.35 -32.65
C VAL A 442 4.65 4.21 -34.07
N ALA A 443 4.82 5.32 -34.80
CA ALA A 443 5.16 5.29 -36.23
C ALA A 443 6.58 4.78 -36.54
N THR A 444 7.58 5.10 -35.70
CA THR A 444 9.00 4.83 -35.99
C THR A 444 9.44 3.38 -35.75
N ALA A 445 8.72 2.60 -34.94
CA ALA A 445 9.07 1.21 -34.63
C ALA A 445 8.47 0.19 -35.63
N ALA A 446 7.27 0.48 -36.17
CA ALA A 446 6.54 -0.46 -37.03
C ALA A 446 7.23 -0.67 -38.40
N VAL A 447 7.80 0.39 -38.98
CA VAL A 447 8.45 0.35 -40.30
C VAL A 447 9.75 -0.48 -40.29
N ALA A 448 10.51 -0.44 -39.19
CA ALA A 448 11.75 -1.20 -39.06
C ALA A 448 11.52 -2.72 -38.92
N SER A 449 10.49 -3.14 -38.18
CA SER A 449 10.22 -4.56 -37.89
C SER A 449 9.69 -5.33 -39.12
N LEU A 450 8.87 -4.68 -39.95
CA LEU A 450 8.24 -5.32 -41.13
C LEU A 450 9.23 -5.71 -42.22
N SER A 451 10.29 -4.93 -42.44
CA SER A 451 11.37 -5.29 -43.39
C SER A 451 12.18 -6.52 -42.96
N GLN A 452 12.23 -6.83 -41.65
CA GLN A 452 13.11 -7.88 -41.13
C GLN A 452 12.43 -9.25 -41.01
N GLN A 453 11.09 -9.30 -40.98
CA GLN A 453 10.35 -10.56 -40.86
C GLN A 453 10.07 -11.29 -42.18
N MET A 454 10.10 -10.61 -43.33
CA MET A 454 9.79 -11.26 -44.63
C MET A 454 10.94 -12.11 -45.20
N SER A 455 12.14 -12.06 -44.62
CA SER A 455 13.34 -12.74 -45.16
C SER A 455 13.60 -14.14 -44.58
N ASN A 456 12.93 -14.54 -43.49
CA ASN A 456 13.31 -15.73 -42.69
C ASN A 456 12.28 -16.87 -42.66
N SER A 457 11.17 -16.78 -43.40
CA SER A 457 10.11 -17.80 -43.42
C SER A 457 10.32 -18.85 -44.53
N ALA A 458 11.43 -19.61 -44.46
CA ALA A 458 11.75 -20.65 -45.44
C ALA A 458 12.46 -21.89 -44.84
N ALA A 459 12.01 -22.41 -43.70
CA ALA A 459 12.28 -23.81 -43.27
C ALA A 459 11.38 -24.27 -42.11
N SER A 460 10.90 -25.51 -42.18
CA SER A 460 10.36 -26.32 -41.08
C SER A 460 10.79 -27.78 -41.36
N PRO A 461 10.94 -28.69 -40.38
CA PRO A 461 9.75 -29.33 -39.77
C PRO A 461 9.87 -29.91 -38.33
N ALA A 462 8.69 -30.09 -37.71
CA ALA A 462 8.19 -31.22 -36.89
C ALA A 462 8.93 -31.75 -35.62
N GLY A 463 8.15 -32.06 -34.56
CA GLY A 463 8.58 -33.02 -33.53
C GLY A 463 7.77 -33.16 -32.22
N LYS A 464 6.69 -33.96 -32.23
CA LYS A 464 6.11 -34.78 -31.11
C LYS A 464 5.74 -34.16 -29.73
N GLY A 465 4.60 -34.58 -29.17
CA GLY A 465 4.19 -34.32 -27.78
C GLY A 465 4.01 -35.59 -26.91
N PRO A 466 3.61 -35.49 -25.62
CA PRO A 466 3.46 -36.64 -24.72
C PRO A 466 2.01 -36.94 -24.23
N GLN A 467 1.80 -38.17 -23.73
CA GLN A 467 0.57 -38.69 -23.09
C GLN A 467 0.69 -38.75 -21.52
N PRO A 468 -0.41 -39.05 -20.76
CA PRO A 468 -0.52 -38.66 -19.33
C PRO A 468 -0.72 -39.79 -18.27
N ALA A 469 -0.69 -39.37 -16.98
CA ALA A 469 -1.27 -40.01 -15.76
C ALA A 469 -0.62 -41.33 -15.23
N PRO A 470 -0.97 -41.89 -14.03
CA PRO A 470 -1.79 -41.43 -12.88
C PRO A 470 -0.94 -41.27 -11.56
N GLY A 471 -1.44 -41.12 -10.32
CA GLY A 471 -2.77 -40.77 -9.77
C GLY A 471 -3.24 -41.60 -8.53
N GLY A 472 -3.23 -41.02 -7.31
CA GLY A 472 -3.72 -41.60 -6.03
C GLY A 472 -3.09 -40.92 -4.79
N SER A 473 -3.60 -41.02 -3.55
CA SER A 473 -4.92 -41.44 -3.03
C SER A 473 -5.13 -40.79 -1.63
N ALA A 474 -6.39 -40.57 -1.22
CA ALA A 474 -6.71 -39.86 0.03
C ALA A 474 -7.04 -40.79 1.21
N SER A 475 -6.81 -40.32 2.44
CA SER A 475 -7.48 -40.84 3.64
C SER A 475 -7.60 -39.76 4.73
N SER A 476 -8.73 -39.80 5.45
CA SER A 476 -9.14 -38.93 6.57
C SER A 476 -10.26 -39.67 7.35
N PRO A 477 -10.69 -39.20 8.52
CA PRO A 477 -9.90 -38.73 9.67
C PRO A 477 -10.33 -39.47 10.97
N ALA A 478 -9.58 -39.29 12.07
CA ALA A 478 -10.02 -39.69 13.40
C ALA A 478 -10.31 -38.45 14.27
N THR A 479 -11.50 -38.41 14.86
CA THR A 479 -11.98 -37.30 15.69
C THR A 479 -11.47 -37.39 17.12
N ALA A 480 -10.89 -36.32 17.64
CA ALA A 480 -10.63 -36.14 19.07
C ALA A 480 -11.06 -34.73 19.52
N SER A 481 -12.01 -34.65 20.45
CA SER A 481 -12.46 -33.40 21.05
C SER A 481 -11.35 -32.79 21.91
N ALA A 482 -11.04 -31.51 21.70
CA ALA A 482 -10.03 -30.79 22.47
C ALA A 482 -10.56 -29.44 22.96
N ALA A 483 -10.93 -29.39 24.24
CA ALA A 483 -11.02 -28.13 24.97
C ALA A 483 -9.59 -27.61 25.24
N ALA A 484 -9.19 -26.53 24.57
CA ALA A 484 -7.87 -25.93 24.70
C ALA A 484 -7.96 -24.56 25.39
N ALA A 485 -7.63 -24.54 26.68
CA ALA A 485 -7.52 -23.30 27.46
C ALA A 485 -6.25 -22.52 27.10
N ASN A 486 -6.30 -21.19 27.27
CA ASN A 486 -5.11 -20.35 27.32
C ASN A 486 -4.20 -20.80 28.49
N LYS A 487 -3.17 -21.59 28.20
CA LYS A 487 -2.06 -21.83 29.12
C LYS A 487 -0.91 -20.86 28.81
N PRO A 488 -0.41 -20.07 29.77
CA PRO A 488 0.82 -19.32 29.58
C PRO A 488 2.01 -20.29 29.45
N GLY A 489 2.97 -19.99 28.57
CA GLY A 489 4.26 -20.72 28.47
C GLY A 489 4.46 -21.62 27.24
N LEU A 490 3.54 -21.66 26.26
CA LEU A 490 3.77 -22.35 24.99
C LEU A 490 4.43 -21.42 23.98
N SER A 491 5.74 -21.59 23.78
CA SER A 491 6.49 -20.96 22.68
C SER A 491 6.14 -21.62 21.35
N LEU A 492 5.69 -20.83 20.38
CA LEU A 492 5.27 -21.32 19.05
C LEU A 492 6.30 -20.92 18.00
N GLY A 493 6.52 -21.80 17.02
CA GLY A 493 7.25 -21.49 15.79
C GLY A 493 6.30 -21.07 14.67
N LEU A 494 6.74 -20.13 13.84
CA LEU A 494 6.08 -19.74 12.60
C LEU A 494 7.07 -19.92 11.44
N CYS A 495 6.62 -20.55 10.36
CA CYS A 495 7.37 -20.87 9.13
C CYS A 495 6.58 -20.40 7.89
#